data_AF-A0A936NIG0-F1
#
_entry.id   AF-A0A936NIG0-F1
#
_cell.length_a   1.000
_cell.length_b   1.000
_cell.length_c   1.000
_cell.angle_alpha   90.00
_cell.angle_beta   90.00
_cell.angle_gamma   90.00
#
_symmetry.space_group_name_H-M   'P 1'
#
loop_
_entity.id
_entity.type
_entity.pdbx_description
1 polymer ?
#
loop_
_entity_poly.entity_id
_entity_poly.type
_entity_poly.pdbx_seq_one_letter_code
_entity_poly.pdbx_strand_id
1 'polypeptide(L)'
;MDLNSINQSGGAGGTLVISLSQQGFTTVPNEAFNASIGGTTTAGGSISYQTFWDPGNALFAQTNSLTNSGAITNSPFANARTGLGGGAGPFSLTQVITITHTAGNRLTSFDAELSVPEPASVLLLGMALVGLGIWGRESFQDAELSRY
;
A
#
# COMPACT_ATOMS: atom_id res chain seq x y z
N MET A 1 -3.05 -4.36 -1.23
CA MET A 1 -4.47 -4.28 -0.82
C MET A 1 -4.97 -2.90 -1.22
N ASP A 2 -6.14 -2.84 -1.84
CA ASP A 2 -6.66 -1.62 -2.44
C ASP A 2 -8.08 -1.33 -1.91
N LEU A 3 -8.37 -0.07 -1.63
CA LEU A 3 -9.66 0.40 -1.13
C LEU A 3 -10.00 1.78 -1.70
N ASN A 4 -10.95 1.78 -2.64
CA ASN A 4 -11.53 2.99 -3.21
C ASN A 4 -12.98 3.18 -2.74
N SER A 5 -13.35 4.42 -2.40
CA SER A 5 -14.69 4.73 -1.92
C SER A 5 -15.12 6.18 -2.16
N ILE A 6 -16.42 6.39 -2.31
CA ILE A 6 -17.08 7.69 -2.37
C ILE A 6 -18.17 7.73 -1.31
N ASN A 7 -18.12 8.74 -0.44
CA ASN A 7 -18.99 8.84 0.72
C ASN A 7 -19.60 10.24 0.80
N GLN A 8 -20.92 10.31 1.00
CA GLN A 8 -21.67 11.55 1.15
C GLN A 8 -22.44 11.55 2.47
N SER A 9 -22.35 12.63 3.23
CA SER A 9 -23.23 12.88 4.37
C SER A 9 -24.58 13.42 3.89
N GLY A 10 -25.66 12.90 4.48
CA GLY A 10 -27.02 13.36 4.23
C GLY A 10 -27.33 14.69 4.92
N GLY A 11 -28.37 14.71 5.77
CA GLY A 11 -28.86 15.93 6.42
C GLY A 11 -27.95 16.51 7.54
N ALA A 12 -27.01 15.73 8.06
CA ALA A 12 -26.08 16.14 9.11
C ALA A 12 -24.69 15.55 8.85
N GLY A 13 -23.68 16.12 9.52
CA GLY A 13 -22.33 15.58 9.54
C GLY A 13 -22.23 14.29 10.37
N GLY A 14 -21.03 13.74 10.46
CA GLY A 14 -20.75 12.53 11.22
C GLY A 14 -19.39 11.94 10.90
N THR A 15 -19.05 10.86 11.59
CA THR A 15 -17.82 10.11 11.36
C THR A 15 -18.16 8.74 10.79
N LEU A 16 -17.53 8.39 9.67
CA LEU A 16 -17.58 7.07 9.05
C LEU A 16 -16.19 6.43 9.16
N VAL A 17 -16.13 5.21 9.71
CA VAL A 17 -14.92 4.40 9.75
C VAL A 17 -15.08 3.24 8.78
N ILE A 18 -14.22 3.19 7.76
CA ILE A 18 -14.15 2.09 6.80
C ILE A 18 -12.90 1.30 7.11
N SER A 19 -13.05 -0.01 7.30
CA SER A 19 -11.91 -0.90 7.56
C SER A 19 -11.87 -2.04 6.54
N LEU A 20 -10.67 -2.30 6.01
CA LEU A 20 -10.39 -3.45 5.14
C LEU A 20 -9.29 -4.27 5.80
N SER A 21 -9.53 -5.57 6.00
CA SER A 21 -8.54 -6.45 6.60
C SER A 21 -8.42 -7.75 5.81
N GLN A 22 -7.20 -8.27 5.75
CA GLN A 22 -6.88 -9.56 5.16
C GLN A 22 -5.91 -10.29 6.09
N GLN A 23 -6.12 -11.59 6.25
CA GLN A 23 -5.31 -12.48 7.07
C GLN A 23 -4.56 -13.49 6.20
N GLY A 24 -3.54 -14.13 6.78
CA GLY A 24 -2.79 -15.22 6.17
C GLY A 24 -1.61 -14.75 5.32
N PHE A 25 -1.11 -13.53 5.53
CA PHE A 25 0.15 -13.11 4.90
C PHE A 25 1.32 -13.85 5.52
N THR A 26 2.21 -14.36 4.66
CA THR A 26 3.41 -15.10 5.07
C THR A 26 4.63 -14.46 4.38
N THR A 27 5.01 -13.27 4.82
CA THR A 27 6.23 -12.59 4.37
C THR A 27 7.35 -12.78 5.40
N VAL A 28 8.59 -12.43 5.05
CA VAL A 28 9.68 -12.45 6.03
C VAL A 28 9.46 -11.35 7.09
N PRO A 29 10.09 -11.45 8.27
CA PRO A 29 10.00 -10.39 9.29
C PRO A 29 10.60 -9.07 8.82
N ASN A 30 10.07 -7.95 9.31
CA ASN A 30 10.55 -6.58 9.06
C ASN A 30 10.44 -6.13 7.59
N GLU A 31 9.37 -6.54 6.92
CA GLU A 31 9.07 -6.07 5.57
C GLU A 31 8.61 -4.63 5.57
N ALA A 32 8.98 -3.92 4.51
CA ALA A 32 8.51 -2.57 4.27
C ALA A 32 7.11 -2.61 3.67
N PHE A 33 6.22 -1.80 4.22
CA PHE A 33 4.88 -1.58 3.70
C PHE A 33 4.73 -0.12 3.30
N ASN A 34 4.23 0.11 2.09
CA ASN A 34 3.92 1.42 1.55
C ASN A 34 2.42 1.65 1.62
N ALA A 35 2.01 2.65 2.38
CA ALA A 35 0.63 3.09 2.48
C ALA A 35 0.48 4.42 1.72
N SER A 36 -0.40 4.47 0.74
CA SER A 36 -0.72 5.70 0.00
C SER A 36 -2.23 5.96 0.06
N ILE A 37 -2.61 7.22 0.09
CA ILE A 37 -4.01 7.64 -0.06
C ILE A 37 -4.07 8.94 -0.84
N GLY A 38 -4.97 9.02 -1.80
CA GLY A 38 -5.27 10.21 -2.57
C GLY A 38 -6.77 10.44 -2.66
N GLY A 39 -7.19 11.69 -2.87
CA GLY A 39 -8.61 11.97 -3.01
C GLY A 39 -9.01 13.42 -2.89
N THR A 40 -10.32 13.62 -2.72
CA THR A 40 -10.93 14.93 -2.51
C THR A 40 -11.90 14.88 -1.35
N THR A 41 -11.94 15.94 -0.56
CA THR A 41 -12.95 16.14 0.47
C THR A 41 -13.57 17.52 0.35
N THR A 42 -14.87 17.62 0.58
CA THR A 42 -15.55 18.92 0.60
C THR A 42 -15.07 19.73 1.81
N ALA A 43 -15.12 21.05 1.74
CA ALA A 43 -14.82 21.91 2.88
C ALA A 43 -15.66 21.51 4.11
N GLY A 44 -15.00 21.39 5.27
CA GLY A 44 -15.60 20.82 6.48
C GLY A 44 -15.54 19.29 6.55
N GLY A 45 -14.84 18.63 5.63
CA GLY A 45 -14.51 17.21 5.72
C GLY A 45 -13.04 16.99 6.09
N SER A 46 -12.77 15.95 6.86
CA SER A 46 -11.42 15.46 7.14
C SER A 46 -11.35 13.94 6.92
N ILE A 47 -10.14 13.46 6.64
CA ILE A 47 -9.86 12.04 6.46
C ILE A 47 -8.58 11.66 7.20
N SER A 48 -8.52 10.46 7.77
CA SER A 48 -7.27 9.89 8.28
C SER A 48 -7.12 8.46 7.79
N TYR A 49 -5.93 8.08 7.39
CA TYR A 49 -5.59 6.74 6.94
C TYR A 49 -4.53 6.14 7.88
N GLN A 50 -4.89 5.01 8.46
CA GLN A 50 -4.03 4.25 9.36
C GLN A 50 -3.94 2.81 8.87
N THR A 51 -2.77 2.22 9.01
CA THR A 51 -2.55 0.81 8.68
C THR A 51 -1.92 0.08 9.86
N PHE A 52 -2.24 -1.20 9.99
CA PHE A 52 -1.84 -2.04 11.10
C PHE A 52 -1.48 -3.42 10.61
N TRP A 53 -0.67 -4.11 11.41
CA TRP A 53 -0.42 -5.53 11.27
C TRP A 53 -0.60 -6.25 12.60
N ASP A 54 -0.98 -7.53 12.54
CA ASP A 54 -1.19 -8.34 13.72
C ASP A 54 -0.55 -9.74 13.58
N PRO A 55 0.42 -10.09 14.44
CA PRO A 55 1.04 -11.42 14.43
C PRO A 55 0.09 -12.52 14.93
N GLY A 56 -1.02 -12.15 15.60
CA GLY A 56 -2.11 -13.07 15.94
C GLY A 56 -2.95 -13.47 14.73
N ASN A 57 -2.71 -12.87 13.56
CA ASN A 57 -3.42 -13.11 12.31
C ASN A 57 -4.94 -12.86 12.41
N ALA A 58 -5.37 -11.97 13.31
CA ALA A 58 -6.78 -11.66 13.52
C ALA A 58 -7.28 -10.56 12.56
N LEU A 59 -8.49 -10.71 12.03
CA LEU A 59 -9.10 -9.68 11.18
C LEU A 59 -9.43 -8.42 11.97
N PHE A 60 -9.20 -7.27 11.35
CA PHE A 60 -9.44 -5.94 11.90
C PHE A 60 -8.64 -5.61 13.16
N ALA A 61 -7.65 -6.43 13.50
CA ALA A 61 -6.73 -6.15 14.58
C ALA A 61 -5.92 -4.88 14.30
N GLN A 62 -5.73 -4.07 15.34
CA GLN A 62 -4.97 -2.82 15.32
C GLN A 62 -3.77 -2.90 16.30
N THR A 63 -3.25 -4.11 16.51
CA THR A 63 -2.25 -4.44 17.53
C THR A 63 -0.96 -3.65 17.35
N ASN A 64 -0.42 -3.62 16.12
CA ASN A 64 0.79 -2.88 15.79
C ASN A 64 0.52 -1.90 14.66
N SER A 65 0.75 -0.61 14.89
CA SER A 65 0.63 0.41 13.85
C SER A 65 1.79 0.32 12.86
N LEU A 66 1.46 0.30 11.56
CA LEU A 66 2.42 0.41 10.46
C LEU A 66 2.59 1.87 10.06
N THR A 67 1.48 2.55 9.72
CA THR A 67 1.48 3.94 9.28
C THR A 67 0.31 4.71 9.86
N ASN A 68 0.49 6.02 10.01
CA ASN A 68 -0.58 6.95 10.38
C ASN A 68 -0.40 8.27 9.62
N SER A 69 -1.40 8.65 8.81
CA SER A 69 -1.37 9.92 8.08
C SER A 69 -1.61 11.13 8.98
N GLY A 70 -2.22 10.94 10.16
CA GLY A 70 -2.89 12.00 10.90
C GLY A 70 -4.19 12.44 10.22
N ALA A 71 -4.84 13.46 10.78
CA ALA A 71 -6.00 14.09 10.17
C ALA A 71 -5.57 14.97 8.99
N ILE A 72 -6.10 14.67 7.81
CA ILE A 72 -5.92 15.41 6.57
C ILE A 72 -7.17 16.26 6.36
N THR A 73 -7.00 17.58 6.26
CA THR A 73 -8.10 18.55 6.14
C THR A 73 -8.04 19.37 4.85
N ASN A 74 -6.95 19.26 4.08
CA ASN A 74 -6.82 19.90 2.77
C ASN A 74 -7.54 19.10 1.68
N SER A 75 -7.87 19.77 0.58
CA SER A 75 -8.51 19.16 -0.59
C SER A 75 -8.07 19.90 -1.86
N PRO A 76 -7.66 19.21 -2.94
CA PRO A 76 -7.38 17.76 -3.00
C PRO A 76 -6.26 17.36 -2.03
N PHE A 77 -6.17 16.08 -1.69
CA PHE A 77 -5.13 15.54 -0.83
C PHE A 77 -4.43 14.34 -1.44
N ALA A 78 -3.17 14.18 -1.06
CA ALA A 78 -2.36 13.00 -1.29
C ALA A 78 -1.44 12.82 -0.08
N ASN A 79 -1.28 11.59 0.39
CA ASN A 79 -0.39 11.24 1.49
C ASN A 79 0.22 9.86 1.22
N ALA A 80 1.53 9.74 1.44
CA ALA A 80 2.23 8.47 1.37
C ALA A 80 3.12 8.32 2.61
N ARG A 81 3.11 7.11 3.17
CA ARG A 81 3.88 6.73 4.36
C ARG A 81 4.44 5.34 4.16
N THR A 82 5.56 5.07 4.81
CA THR A 82 6.14 3.73 4.87
C THR A 82 6.26 3.29 6.32
N GLY A 83 6.08 2.00 6.56
CA GLY A 83 6.19 1.38 7.87
C GLY A 83 6.85 0.01 7.76
N LEU A 84 7.52 -0.42 8.83
CA LEU A 84 8.10 -1.76 8.90
C LEU A 84 7.20 -2.65 9.75
N GLY A 85 6.98 -3.88 9.30
CA GLY A 85 6.20 -4.86 10.05
C GLY A 85 6.26 -6.26 9.45
N GLY A 86 5.23 -7.05 9.73
CA GLY A 86 5.22 -8.47 9.41
C GLY A 86 5.95 -9.32 10.46
N GLY A 87 5.72 -10.63 10.44
CA GLY A 87 6.21 -11.56 11.46
C GLY A 87 6.75 -12.85 10.87
N ALA A 88 7.41 -13.65 11.70
CA ALA A 88 7.97 -14.95 11.30
C ALA A 88 6.92 -16.05 11.03
N GLY A 89 5.63 -15.70 11.10
CA GLY A 89 4.48 -16.58 10.87
C GLY A 89 3.33 -15.82 10.22
N PRO A 90 2.19 -16.50 9.95
CA PRO A 90 1.03 -15.85 9.35
C PRO A 90 0.60 -14.61 10.14
N PHE A 91 0.36 -13.51 9.44
CA PHE A 91 -0.13 -12.27 10.03
C PHE A 91 -1.25 -11.67 9.19
N SER A 92 -2.00 -10.76 9.79
CA SER A 92 -3.03 -9.98 9.10
C SER A 92 -2.59 -8.53 8.93
N LEU A 93 -3.13 -7.89 7.89
CA LEU A 93 -3.03 -6.47 7.64
C LEU A 93 -4.40 -5.84 7.74
N THR A 94 -4.47 -4.64 8.32
CA THR A 94 -5.71 -3.87 8.46
C THR A 94 -5.47 -2.45 7.99
N GLN A 95 -6.28 -1.97 7.07
CA GLN A 95 -6.41 -0.56 6.70
C GLN A 95 -7.63 0.02 7.40
N VAL A 96 -7.48 1.21 7.99
CA VAL A 96 -8.56 1.95 8.67
C VAL A 96 -8.58 3.37 8.15
N ILE A 97 -9.68 3.73 7.49
CA ILE A 97 -9.93 5.07 6.98
C ILE A 97 -11.05 5.67 7.82
N THR A 98 -10.78 6.80 8.45
CA THR A 98 -11.79 7.57 9.19
C THR A 98 -12.09 8.83 8.41
N ILE A 99 -13.35 9.00 8.00
CA ILE A 99 -13.87 10.21 7.38
C ILE A 99 -14.72 10.94 8.40
N THR A 100 -14.51 12.24 8.58
CA THR A 100 -15.39 13.08 9.38
C THR A 100 -15.92 14.23 8.55
N HIS A 101 -17.24 14.39 8.51
CA HIS A 101 -17.91 15.55 7.93
C HIS A 101 -18.51 16.40 9.05
N THR A 102 -18.24 17.70 9.07
CA THR A 102 -18.74 18.60 10.12
C THR A 102 -20.19 19.04 9.90
N ALA A 103 -20.72 18.86 8.68
CA ALA A 103 -22.08 19.23 8.30
C ALA A 103 -22.65 18.23 7.31
N GLY A 104 -23.95 18.37 7.00
CA GLY A 104 -24.57 17.60 5.93
C GLY A 104 -24.11 18.02 4.54
N ASN A 105 -24.47 17.21 3.55
CA ASN A 105 -24.15 17.42 2.14
C ASN A 105 -22.65 17.67 1.88
N ARG A 106 -21.79 16.97 2.63
CA ARG A 106 -20.35 16.92 2.37
C ARG A 106 -20.05 15.62 1.64
N LEU A 107 -19.08 15.66 0.74
CA LEU A 107 -18.62 14.51 -0.03
C LEU A 107 -17.13 14.31 0.19
N THR A 108 -16.72 13.06 0.34
CA THR A 108 -15.31 12.63 0.32
C THR A 108 -15.17 11.46 -0.65
N SER A 109 -14.22 11.56 -1.58
CA SER A 109 -13.76 10.44 -2.39
C SER A 109 -12.29 10.17 -2.07
N PHE A 110 -11.92 8.91 -2.02
CA PHE A 110 -10.53 8.53 -1.81
C PHE A 110 -10.22 7.19 -2.48
N ASP A 111 -8.94 7.05 -2.81
CA ASP A 111 -8.31 5.81 -3.23
C ASP A 111 -7.12 5.55 -2.29
N ALA A 112 -7.12 4.40 -1.62
CA ALA A 112 -6.15 4.03 -0.61
C ALA A 112 -5.52 2.66 -0.94
N GLU A 113 -4.19 2.63 -0.91
CA GLU A 113 -3.42 1.43 -1.21
C GLU A 113 -2.49 1.09 -0.02
N LEU A 114 -2.33 -0.20 0.23
CA LEU A 114 -1.28 -0.77 1.06
C LEU A 114 -0.54 -1.83 0.25
N SER A 115 0.70 -1.55 -0.13
CA SER A 115 1.54 -2.42 -0.95
C SER A 115 2.86 -2.75 -0.26
N VAL A 116 3.51 -3.80 -0.74
CA VAL A 116 4.88 -4.14 -0.36
C VAL A 116 5.77 -3.75 -1.55
N PRO A 117 6.93 -3.10 -1.34
CA PRO A 117 7.88 -2.84 -2.41
C PRO A 117 8.23 -4.13 -3.15
N GLU A 118 8.45 -4.01 -4.46
CA GLU A 118 8.87 -5.14 -5.27
C GLU A 118 10.17 -5.76 -4.70
N PRO A 119 10.26 -7.09 -4.59
CA PRO A 119 11.47 -7.74 -4.10
C PRO A 119 12.68 -7.43 -5.00
N ALA A 120 13.84 -7.14 -4.38
CA ALA A 120 15.10 -6.91 -5.10
C ALA A 120 15.53 -8.09 -5.99
N SER A 121 14.95 -9.28 -5.78
CA SER A 121 15.14 -10.44 -6.64
C SER A 121 14.65 -10.23 -8.08
N VAL A 122 13.63 -9.39 -8.31
CA VAL A 122 13.16 -9.06 -9.67
C VAL A 122 14.21 -8.24 -10.41
N LEU A 123 14.82 -7.26 -9.74
CA LEU A 123 15.93 -6.50 -10.29
C LEU A 123 17.14 -7.41 -10.58
N LEU A 124 17.49 -8.28 -9.63
CA LEU A 124 18.59 -9.23 -9.80
C LEU A 124 18.35 -10.17 -10.98
N LEU A 125 17.12 -10.67 -11.12
CA LEU A 125 16.72 -11.51 -12.25
C LEU A 125 16.86 -10.75 -13.58
N GLY A 126 16.40 -9.50 -13.63
CA GLY A 126 16.55 -8.64 -14.81
C GLY A 126 18.02 -8.42 -15.19
N MET A 127 18.86 -8.14 -14.20
CA MET A 127 20.31 -7.97 -14.42
C MET A 127 21.00 -9.27 -14.84
N ALA A 128 20.60 -10.41 -14.28
CA ALA A 128 21.11 -11.72 -14.67
C ALA A 128 20.75 -12.05 -16.13
N LEU A 129 19.51 -11.78 -16.55
CA LEU A 129 19.07 -11.96 -17.94
C LEU A 129 19.84 -11.08 -18.92
N VAL A 130 20.07 -9.81 -18.59
CA VAL A 130 20.90 -8.90 -19.41
C VAL A 130 22.33 -9.41 -19.51
N GLY A 131 22.94 -9.83 -18.40
CA GLY A 131 24.28 -10.39 -18.38
C GLY A 131 24.41 -11.65 -19.25
N LEU A 132 23.45 -12.58 -19.15
CA LEU A 132 23.39 -13.79 -19.97
C LEU A 132 23.19 -13.46 -21.46
N GLY A 133 22.38 -12.46 -21.79
CA GLY A 133 22.15 -12.02 -23.17
C GLY A 133 23.40 -11.43 -23.81
N ILE A 134 24.18 -10.64 -23.06
CA ILE A 134 25.47 -10.11 -23.53
C ILE A 134 26.46 -11.26 -23.75
N TRP A 135 26.60 -12.16 -22.78
CA TRP A 135 27.53 -13.29 -22.87
C TRP A 135 27.17 -14.24 -24.03
N GLY A 136 25.88 -14.56 -24.20
CA GLY A 136 25.42 -15.39 -25.31
C GLY A 136 25.79 -14.78 -26.67
N ARG A 137 25.63 -13.47 -26.86
CA ARG A 137 25.92 -12.79 -28.12
C ARG A 137 27.39 -12.88 -28.53
N GLU A 138 28.32 -12.78 -27.58
CA GLU A 138 29.76 -12.89 -27.87
C GLU A 138 30.14 -14.32 -28.27
N SER A 139 29.58 -15.33 -27.60
CA SER A 139 29.89 -16.74 -27.90
C SER A 139 29.47 -17.20 -29.31
N PHE A 140 28.46 -16.56 -29.93
CA PHE A 140 28.07 -16.83 -31.31
C PHE A 140 28.96 -16.13 -32.34
N GLN A 141 29.55 -14.97 -32.00
CA GLN A 141 30.45 -14.24 -32.90
C GLN A 141 31.81 -14.94 -33.01
N ASP A 142 32.33 -15.47 -31.90
CA ASP A 142 33.60 -16.22 -31.90
C ASP A 142 33.49 -17.57 -32.64
N ALA A 143 32.31 -18.21 -32.59
CA ALA A 143 32.06 -19.46 -33.30
C ALA A 143 32.02 -19.31 -34.84
N GLU A 144 31.67 -18.14 -35.37
CA GLU A 144 31.69 -17.87 -36.81
C GLU A 144 33.09 -17.54 -37.34
N LEU A 145 33.97 -16.92 -36.53
CA LEU A 145 35.33 -16.55 -36.93
C LEU A 145 36.32 -17.73 -36.92
N SER A 146 36.00 -18.84 -36.24
CA SER A 146 36.82 -20.06 -36.18
C SER A 146 36.63 -21.02 -37.38
N ARG A 147 35.77 -20.70 -38.35
CA ARG A 147 35.48 -21.55 -39.53
C ARG A 147 36.24 -21.14 -40.81
N TYR A 148 37.22 -20.25 -40.72
CA TYR A 148 38.13 -19.89 -41.81
C TYR A 148 39.57 -20.28 -41.50
#